data_AF-A0A8D6Q0K9-F1
#
_entry.id   AF-A0A8D6Q0K9-F1
#
_cell.length_a   1.000
_cell.length_b   1.000
_cell.length_c   1.000
_cell.angle_alpha   90.00
_cell.angle_beta   90.00
_cell.angle_gamma   90.00
#
_symmetry.space_group_name_H-M   'P 1'
#
loop_
_entity.id
_entity.type
_entity.pdbx_description
1 polymer ?
#
loop_
_entity_poly.entity_id
_entity_poly.type
_entity_poly.pdbx_seq_one_letter_code
_entity_poly.pdbx_strand_id
1 'polypeptide(L)'
;MKMKISILYYIIFAIILLSISLNIVHAIDYNHRLGDINRDGSVNIADVVYLSKHMNNISKYDGDLNADNNVNFTDVVYLFTHLKQLCLPIHYAQNLKIIYYDKYGNEVNPYNGESYSYKIVEDATGQRLLLKNESQPIPKWAEGKYDKVINVPLKRVVVMSSTHIALMEPLNDDGSVIASVKGIMWGGKYKWYFDNIKKGLENGSIIDVGSTYNPNWNLIINISPQVVFVYPGYDGDKIIEKCNKLNLTYVADAEYLENSYLARCEWVKMFAAFYNKEDVASKYFTRIEKNALNVKRVLSKSKNRPLVAWGRNYPSFGGTYVPKAQSYVAKGIEFCGGDYIFKDLPGTGSACIDYETFAERAKNADIWVVPSSTAWLSTFKEDHPGYKSFKAVKNGRLFCESDDYYQLGLINTDQVLEDLATIIHPELFKGRTTHYFLRYYPDNNTAEPYTAQ
;
A
#
# COMPACT_ATOMS: atom_id res chain seq x y z
N MET A 1 1.07 -59.31 -28.42
CA MET A 1 2.21 -58.36 -28.52
C MET A 1 1.82 -57.00 -29.13
N LYS A 2 0.65 -56.43 -28.77
CA LYS A 2 0.18 -55.12 -29.27
C LYS A 2 -0.26 -54.12 -28.19
N MET A 3 -0.21 -54.50 -26.90
CA MET A 3 -0.74 -53.68 -25.80
C MET A 3 0.32 -52.97 -24.96
N LYS A 4 1.62 -53.31 -25.11
CA LYS A 4 2.71 -52.67 -24.35
C LYS A 4 3.31 -51.42 -25.02
N ILE A 5 3.07 -51.20 -26.31
CA ILE A 5 3.62 -50.06 -27.07
C ILE A 5 2.81 -48.78 -26.82
N SER A 6 1.50 -48.89 -26.52
CA SER A 6 0.61 -47.75 -26.27
C SER A 6 0.93 -47.00 -24.96
N ILE A 7 1.25 -47.72 -23.89
CA ILE A 7 1.54 -47.12 -22.57
C ILE A 7 2.88 -46.38 -22.58
N LEU A 8 3.89 -46.90 -23.30
CA LEU A 8 5.19 -46.25 -23.40
C LEU A 8 5.10 -44.94 -24.20
N TYR A 9 4.29 -44.90 -25.27
CA TYR A 9 4.00 -43.66 -26.00
C TYR A 9 3.23 -42.65 -25.15
N TYR A 10 2.25 -43.08 -24.33
CA TYR A 10 1.52 -42.18 -23.44
C TYR A 10 2.40 -41.59 -22.34
N ILE A 11 3.34 -42.37 -21.78
CA ILE A 11 4.29 -41.89 -20.77
C ILE A 11 5.30 -40.94 -21.40
N ILE A 12 5.83 -41.23 -22.60
CA ILE A 12 6.74 -40.33 -23.31
C ILE A 12 6.02 -39.04 -23.73
N PHE A 13 4.77 -39.12 -24.19
CA PHE A 13 3.96 -37.94 -24.55
C PHE A 13 3.56 -37.12 -23.31
N ALA A 14 3.30 -37.76 -22.18
CA ALA A 14 3.05 -37.08 -20.90
C ALA A 14 4.32 -36.41 -20.34
N ILE A 15 5.50 -37.02 -20.51
CA ILE A 15 6.79 -36.41 -20.13
C ILE A 15 7.17 -35.28 -21.08
N ILE A 16 6.88 -35.39 -22.38
CA ILE A 16 7.06 -34.32 -23.38
C ILE A 16 6.08 -33.16 -23.13
N LEU A 17 4.83 -33.44 -22.73
CA LEU A 17 3.86 -32.40 -22.31
C LEU A 17 4.25 -31.76 -20.96
N LEU A 18 4.78 -32.53 -19.99
CA LEU A 18 5.31 -31.98 -18.74
C LEU A 18 6.58 -31.14 -18.97
N SER A 19 7.36 -31.42 -20.01
CA SER A 19 8.56 -30.64 -20.36
C SER A 19 8.28 -29.46 -21.31
N ILE A 20 7.08 -29.36 -21.89
CA ILE A 20 6.63 -28.21 -22.69
C ILE A 20 5.80 -27.21 -21.84
N SER A 21 5.48 -27.52 -20.58
CA SER A 21 4.89 -26.57 -19.64
C SER A 21 5.78 -26.23 -18.44
N LEU A 22 7.10 -26.39 -18.57
CA LEU A 22 8.01 -25.56 -17.80
C LEU A 22 8.12 -24.24 -18.54
N ASN A 23 7.11 -23.38 -18.37
CA ASN A 23 7.42 -21.96 -18.30
C ASN A 23 8.52 -21.87 -17.25
N ILE A 24 9.74 -21.56 -17.68
CA ILE A 24 10.77 -21.09 -16.77
C ILE A 24 10.15 -19.82 -16.19
N VAL A 25 9.45 -19.96 -15.06
CA VAL A 25 9.14 -18.85 -14.19
C VAL A 25 10.50 -18.44 -13.71
N HIS A 26 11.11 -17.47 -14.40
CA HIS A 26 12.22 -16.74 -13.82
C HIS A 26 11.70 -16.26 -12.47
N ALA A 27 12.22 -16.84 -11.38
CA ALA A 27 11.88 -16.40 -10.05
C ALA A 27 12.16 -14.89 -10.02
N ILE A 28 11.12 -14.10 -9.71
CA ILE A 28 11.26 -12.65 -9.70
C ILE A 28 12.29 -12.30 -8.62
N ASP A 29 13.35 -11.62 -9.02
CA ASP A 29 14.40 -11.20 -8.12
C ASP A 29 13.99 -9.89 -7.44
N TYR A 30 13.68 -9.95 -6.15
CA TYR A 30 13.26 -8.80 -5.36
C TYR A 30 14.42 -8.10 -4.64
N ASN A 31 15.66 -8.53 -4.86
CA ASN A 31 16.82 -7.90 -4.23
C ASN A 31 17.33 -6.66 -4.99
N HIS A 32 16.84 -6.45 -6.22
CA HIS A 32 17.22 -5.32 -7.07
C HIS A 32 16.00 -4.45 -7.36
N ARG A 33 16.13 -3.16 -7.07
CA ARG A 33 15.06 -2.18 -7.26
C ARG A 33 14.70 -2.05 -8.74
N LEU A 34 13.51 -1.53 -9.02
CA LEU A 34 13.16 -1.11 -10.37
C LEU A 34 14.17 -0.08 -10.89
N GLY A 35 14.72 -0.34 -12.09
CA GLY A 35 15.72 0.51 -12.72
C GLY A 35 17.19 0.17 -12.43
N ASP A 36 17.49 -0.70 -11.44
CA ASP A 36 18.84 -1.27 -11.21
C ASP A 36 18.98 -2.50 -12.13
N ILE A 37 19.25 -2.23 -13.41
CA ILE A 37 19.24 -3.23 -14.47
C ILE A 37 20.53 -4.02 -14.47
N ASN A 38 21.65 -3.36 -14.17
CA ASN A 38 22.97 -3.99 -14.14
C ASN A 38 23.25 -4.70 -12.80
N ARG A 39 22.38 -4.53 -11.79
CA ARG A 39 22.43 -5.17 -10.48
C ARG A 39 23.62 -4.72 -9.62
N ASP A 40 24.07 -3.48 -9.80
CA ASP A 40 25.16 -2.90 -9.02
C ASP A 40 24.71 -2.27 -7.70
N GLY A 41 23.39 -2.25 -7.43
CA GLY A 41 22.79 -1.73 -6.21
C GLY A 41 22.46 -0.24 -6.28
N SER A 42 22.65 0.40 -7.43
CA SER A 42 22.34 1.80 -7.66
C SER A 42 21.58 1.99 -8.97
N VAL A 43 20.71 3.01 -9.03
CA VAL A 43 20.00 3.36 -10.27
C VAL A 43 20.65 4.60 -10.86
N ASN A 44 21.39 4.44 -11.95
CA ASN A 44 22.19 5.48 -12.56
C ASN A 44 22.32 5.33 -14.10
N ILE A 45 23.18 6.14 -14.73
CA ILE A 45 23.34 6.15 -16.20
C ILE A 45 23.91 4.83 -16.75
N ALA A 46 24.65 4.07 -15.93
CA ALA A 46 25.17 2.75 -16.28
C ALA A 46 24.04 1.76 -16.56
N ASP A 47 22.92 1.85 -15.86
CA ASP A 47 21.73 1.02 -16.11
C ASP A 47 21.11 1.31 -17.47
N VAL A 48 21.04 2.58 -17.86
CA VAL A 48 20.55 2.98 -19.19
C VAL A 48 21.43 2.37 -20.28
N VAL A 49 22.75 2.47 -20.12
CA VAL A 49 23.72 1.89 -21.06
C VAL A 49 23.60 0.37 -21.09
N TYR A 50 23.46 -0.27 -19.92
CA TYR A 50 23.33 -1.71 -19.81
C TYR A 50 22.05 -2.22 -20.48
N LEU A 51 20.90 -1.63 -20.17
CA LEU A 51 19.62 -1.96 -20.78
C LEU A 51 19.68 -1.80 -22.31
N SER A 52 20.27 -0.71 -22.81
CA SER A 52 20.40 -0.47 -24.25
C SER A 52 21.20 -1.56 -24.99
N LYS A 53 22.16 -2.19 -24.31
CA LYS A 53 23.01 -3.24 -24.89
C LYS A 53 22.42 -4.64 -24.72
N HIS A 54 21.58 -4.85 -23.70
CA HIS A 54 21.18 -6.19 -23.24
C HIS A 54 19.67 -6.41 -23.21
N MET A 55 18.86 -5.50 -23.75
CA MET A 55 17.38 -5.59 -23.81
C MET A 55 16.83 -6.94 -24.30
N ASN A 56 17.54 -7.65 -25.19
CA ASN A 56 17.11 -8.96 -25.70
C ASN A 56 17.29 -10.12 -24.70
N ASN A 57 18.07 -9.91 -23.64
CA ASN A 57 18.47 -10.93 -22.65
C ASN A 57 18.04 -10.57 -21.22
N ILE A 58 17.24 -9.52 -21.03
CA ILE A 58 16.74 -9.08 -19.73
C ILE A 58 15.31 -9.60 -19.54
N SER A 59 15.01 -10.07 -18.33
CA SER A 59 13.67 -10.54 -17.99
C SER A 59 12.65 -9.41 -18.13
N LYS A 60 11.39 -9.71 -18.46
CA LYS A 60 10.34 -8.69 -18.46
C LYS A 60 10.14 -8.04 -17.09
N TYR A 61 10.40 -8.76 -16.01
CA TYR A 61 10.24 -8.21 -14.66
C TYR A 61 11.23 -7.09 -14.36
N ASP A 62 12.44 -7.17 -14.93
CA ASP A 62 13.50 -6.19 -14.72
C ASP A 62 13.59 -5.17 -15.87
N GLY A 63 13.32 -5.59 -17.11
CA GLY A 63 13.56 -4.78 -18.31
C GLY A 63 12.37 -4.04 -18.88
N ASP A 64 11.13 -4.47 -18.60
CA ASP A 64 9.90 -3.78 -19.05
C ASP A 64 9.48 -2.79 -17.96
N LEU A 65 10.06 -1.59 -18.04
CA LEU A 65 9.96 -0.55 -17.01
C LEU A 65 8.70 0.30 -17.16
N ASN A 66 8.19 0.41 -18.39
CA ASN A 66 6.95 1.13 -18.67
C ASN A 66 5.69 0.25 -18.46
N ALA A 67 5.89 -1.07 -18.26
CA ALA A 67 4.88 -2.10 -18.09
C ALA A 67 3.95 -2.29 -19.30
N ASP A 68 4.50 -2.17 -20.52
CA ASP A 68 3.79 -2.38 -21.78
C ASP A 68 3.84 -3.84 -22.28
N ASN A 69 4.45 -4.74 -21.50
CA ASN A 69 4.66 -6.16 -21.76
C ASN A 69 5.73 -6.46 -22.84
N ASN A 70 6.55 -5.49 -23.21
CA ASN A 70 7.72 -5.65 -24.08
C ASN A 70 8.97 -5.08 -23.41
N VAL A 71 10.14 -5.64 -23.74
CA VAL A 71 11.44 -5.06 -23.37
C VAL A 71 12.07 -4.54 -24.64
N ASN A 72 12.08 -3.22 -24.82
CA ASN A 72 12.56 -2.60 -26.06
C ASN A 72 13.16 -1.20 -25.84
N PHE A 73 13.42 -0.47 -26.92
CA PHE A 73 14.03 0.86 -26.84
C PHE A 73 13.16 1.88 -26.08
N THR A 74 11.84 1.69 -26.02
CA THR A 74 10.96 2.52 -25.17
C THR A 74 11.30 2.42 -23.69
N ASP A 75 11.77 1.26 -23.21
CA ASP A 75 12.21 1.07 -21.82
C ASP A 75 13.52 1.80 -21.53
N VAL A 76 14.43 1.82 -22.50
CA VAL A 76 15.68 2.61 -22.42
C VAL A 76 15.35 4.10 -22.28
N VAL A 77 14.43 4.59 -23.12
CA VAL A 77 13.95 5.98 -23.06
C VAL A 77 13.22 6.24 -21.74
N TYR A 78 12.39 5.30 -21.29
CA TYR A 78 11.68 5.42 -20.01
C TYR A 78 12.66 5.53 -18.85
N LEU A 79 13.64 4.63 -18.75
CA LEU A 79 14.67 4.65 -17.71
C LEU A 79 15.45 5.95 -17.73
N PHE A 80 15.88 6.40 -18.91
CA PHE A 80 16.63 7.65 -19.06
C PHE A 80 15.81 8.87 -18.62
N THR A 81 14.55 8.95 -19.03
CA THR A 81 13.66 10.09 -18.72
C THR A 81 13.19 10.12 -17.28
N HIS A 82 13.10 8.97 -16.61
CA HIS A 82 12.66 8.83 -15.22
C HIS A 82 13.82 8.57 -14.25
N LEU A 83 15.08 8.61 -14.71
CA LEU A 83 16.25 8.24 -13.91
C LEU A 83 16.32 9.01 -12.59
N LYS A 84 16.08 10.32 -12.63
CA LYS A 84 16.07 11.18 -11.44
C LYS A 84 15.00 10.77 -10.44
N GLN A 85 13.85 10.27 -10.89
CA GLN A 85 12.76 9.84 -10.01
C GLN A 85 13.06 8.46 -9.40
N LEU A 86 13.51 7.52 -10.24
CA LEU A 86 13.85 6.15 -9.84
C LEU A 86 15.06 6.10 -8.90
N CYS A 87 15.93 7.12 -8.92
CA CYS A 87 17.06 7.22 -8.00
C CYS A 87 16.73 7.86 -6.66
N LEU A 88 15.47 8.25 -6.38
CA LEU A 88 15.11 8.84 -5.08
C LEU A 88 14.84 7.77 -4.02
N PRO A 89 15.09 8.06 -2.73
CA PRO A 89 14.64 7.21 -1.62
C PRO A 89 13.12 6.99 -1.63
N ILE A 90 12.36 8.02 -1.99
CA ILE A 90 10.90 8.05 -2.07
C ILE A 90 10.50 8.38 -3.50
N HIS A 91 9.76 7.49 -4.15
CA HIS A 91 9.40 7.59 -5.58
C HIS A 91 7.91 7.93 -5.77
N TYR A 92 7.04 7.31 -5.00
CA TYR A 92 5.59 7.38 -5.14
C TYR A 92 4.92 8.31 -4.13
N ALA A 93 5.31 8.25 -2.85
CA ALA A 93 4.70 9.06 -1.79
C ALA A 93 5.00 10.55 -1.99
N GLN A 94 3.96 11.37 -1.89
CA GLN A 94 4.03 12.81 -2.12
C GLN A 94 4.01 13.62 -0.81
N ASN A 95 3.45 13.06 0.26
CA ASN A 95 3.32 13.73 1.55
C ASN A 95 4.39 13.26 2.56
N LEU A 96 5.44 12.61 2.08
CA LEU A 96 6.56 12.09 2.86
C LEU A 96 7.86 12.57 2.25
N LYS A 97 8.76 13.09 3.08
CA LYS A 97 10.12 13.43 2.67
C LYS A 97 11.14 12.94 3.69
N ILE A 98 12.13 12.21 3.19
CA ILE A 98 13.25 11.69 3.98
C ILE A 98 14.54 12.09 3.28
N ILE A 99 15.40 12.80 3.99
CA ILE A 99 16.75 13.13 3.52
C ILE A 99 17.76 12.40 4.41
N TYR A 100 18.71 11.73 3.80
CA TYR A 100 19.80 11.04 4.49
C TYR A 100 21.08 11.84 4.35
N TYR A 101 21.90 11.81 5.40
CA TYR A 101 23.17 12.52 5.44
C TYR A 101 24.29 11.61 5.92
N ASP A 102 25.47 11.78 5.35
CA ASP A 102 26.71 11.24 5.94
C ASP A 102 27.07 11.99 7.24
N LYS A 103 28.16 11.60 7.89
CA LYS A 103 28.60 12.24 9.14
C LYS A 103 29.05 13.71 8.97
N TYR A 104 29.33 14.13 7.74
CA TYR A 104 29.81 15.48 7.40
C TYR A 104 28.68 16.41 6.95
N GLY A 105 27.48 15.90 6.73
CA GLY A 105 26.30 16.67 6.33
C GLY A 105 26.09 16.72 4.82
N ASN A 106 26.76 15.86 4.05
CA ASN A 106 26.46 15.67 2.64
C ASN A 106 25.23 14.79 2.48
N GLU A 107 24.32 15.16 1.58
CA GLU A 107 23.18 14.33 1.25
C GLU A 107 23.66 13.04 0.56
N VAL A 108 23.08 11.92 0.98
CA VAL A 108 23.38 10.58 0.46
C VAL A 108 22.07 9.83 0.21
N ASN A 109 22.13 8.73 -0.54
CA ASN A 109 21.00 7.84 -0.77
C ASN A 109 21.32 6.39 -0.37
N PRO A 110 20.83 5.90 0.80
CA PRO A 110 21.03 4.50 1.20
C PRO A 110 20.41 3.49 0.26
N TYR A 111 19.35 3.87 -0.45
CA TYR A 111 18.71 2.97 -1.39
C TYR A 111 19.62 2.71 -2.62
N ASN A 112 20.60 3.58 -2.90
CA ASN A 112 21.64 3.40 -3.91
C ASN A 112 22.94 2.80 -3.33
N GLY A 113 22.89 2.23 -2.12
CA GLY A 113 24.06 1.64 -1.45
C GLY A 113 24.99 2.64 -0.76
N GLU A 114 24.64 3.92 -0.72
CA GLU A 114 25.46 4.94 -0.06
C GLU A 114 25.34 4.84 1.47
N SER A 115 26.47 4.99 2.17
CA SER A 115 26.48 4.98 3.64
C SER A 115 25.94 6.28 4.21
N TYR A 116 25.10 6.19 5.24
CA TYR A 116 24.54 7.33 5.95
C TYR A 116 24.86 7.29 7.45
N SER A 117 24.67 8.41 8.13
CA SER A 117 24.82 8.55 9.58
C SER A 117 23.65 9.24 10.26
N TYR A 118 22.93 10.11 9.55
CA TYR A 118 21.81 10.88 10.07
C TYR A 118 20.66 10.91 9.06
N LYS A 119 19.44 11.18 9.54
CA LYS A 119 18.25 11.31 8.70
C LYS A 119 17.44 12.52 9.16
N ILE A 120 16.82 13.23 8.23
CA ILE A 120 15.78 14.20 8.54
C ILE A 120 14.50 13.72 7.86
N VAL A 121 13.49 13.41 8.68
CA VAL A 121 12.13 13.11 8.22
C VAL A 121 11.29 14.37 8.35
N GLU A 122 10.67 14.81 7.27
CA GLU A 122 9.63 15.83 7.28
C GLU A 122 8.29 15.09 7.19
N ASP A 123 7.49 15.16 8.26
CA ASP A 123 6.21 14.47 8.34
C ASP A 123 5.09 15.20 7.59
N ALA A 124 3.87 14.64 7.57
CA ALA A 124 2.75 15.21 6.83
C ALA A 124 2.28 16.59 7.31
N THR A 125 2.72 17.04 8.49
CA THR A 125 2.42 18.38 9.03
C THR A 125 3.54 19.39 8.74
N GLY A 126 4.61 18.95 8.07
CA GLY A 126 5.81 19.76 7.81
C GLY A 126 6.79 19.79 8.99
N GLN A 127 6.58 18.98 10.04
CA GLN A 127 7.51 18.88 11.17
C GLN A 127 8.76 18.12 10.75
N ARG A 128 9.94 18.71 10.99
CA ARG A 128 11.24 18.13 10.64
C ARG A 128 11.88 17.47 11.86
N LEU A 129 12.21 16.20 11.71
CA LEU A 129 12.68 15.33 12.77
C LEU A 129 14.09 14.84 12.45
N LEU A 130 15.08 15.29 13.22
CA LEU A 130 16.43 14.75 13.14
C LEU A 130 16.46 13.39 13.84
N LEU A 131 16.67 12.33 13.06
CA LEU A 131 16.85 10.99 13.56
C LEU A 131 18.34 10.69 13.70
N LYS A 132 18.73 10.25 14.90
CA LYS A 132 20.10 9.85 15.21
C LYS A 132 20.13 8.62 16.10
N ASN A 133 21.20 7.85 16.04
CA ASN A 133 21.46 6.82 17.04
C ASN A 133 21.76 7.46 18.40
N GLU A 134 21.44 6.74 19.47
CA GLU A 134 21.55 7.23 20.85
C GLU A 134 22.97 7.76 21.18
N SER A 135 24.01 7.04 20.73
CA SER A 135 25.42 7.40 20.92
C SER A 135 25.93 8.53 20.04
N GLN A 136 25.20 8.91 18.99
CA GLN A 136 25.64 9.97 18.08
C GLN A 136 25.35 11.36 18.67
N PRO A 137 26.28 12.32 18.52
CA PRO A 137 26.00 13.71 18.86
C PRO A 137 25.04 14.33 17.84
N ILE A 138 24.37 15.42 18.23
CA ILE A 138 23.70 16.30 17.28
C ILE A 138 24.79 17.03 16.49
N PRO A 139 24.84 16.91 15.16
CA PRO A 139 25.90 17.52 14.38
C PRO A 139 25.62 19.01 14.13
N LYS A 140 26.67 19.84 14.18
CA LYS A 140 26.54 21.30 13.97
C LYS A 140 25.90 21.68 12.64
N TRP A 141 26.16 20.90 11.58
CA TRP A 141 25.58 21.17 10.25
C TRP A 141 24.05 21.01 10.21
N ALA A 142 23.46 20.32 11.20
CA ALA A 142 22.01 20.12 11.29
C ALA A 142 21.29 21.28 12.00
N GLU A 143 22.02 22.21 12.62
CA GLU A 143 21.42 23.38 13.26
C GLU A 143 20.51 24.14 12.26
N GLY A 144 19.25 24.37 12.65
CA GLY A 144 18.23 25.02 11.80
C GLY A 144 17.55 24.11 10.77
N LYS A 145 17.97 22.85 10.62
CA LYS A 145 17.37 21.89 9.66
C LYS A 145 16.27 21.01 10.26
N TYR A 146 16.08 21.03 11.58
CA TYR A 146 15.12 20.20 12.29
C TYR A 146 14.38 21.00 13.38
N ASP A 147 13.22 20.50 13.78
CA ASP A 147 12.40 21.05 14.85
C ASP A 147 12.50 20.20 16.13
N LYS A 148 12.66 18.87 15.99
CA LYS A 148 12.90 17.94 17.12
C LYS A 148 13.97 16.90 16.79
N VAL A 149 14.59 16.36 17.84
CA VAL A 149 15.57 15.26 17.76
C VAL A 149 14.97 13.99 18.35
N ILE A 150 15.11 12.88 17.63
CA ILE A 150 14.61 11.57 18.04
C ILE A 150 15.76 10.56 17.99
N ASN A 151 15.93 9.82 19.09
CA ASN A 151 16.84 8.68 19.11
C ASN A 151 16.19 7.47 18.44
N VAL A 152 16.89 6.88 17.48
CA VAL A 152 16.50 5.65 16.78
C VAL A 152 17.49 4.52 17.09
N PRO A 153 17.07 3.24 17.00
CA PRO A 153 15.72 2.77 16.74
C PRO A 153 14.74 3.12 17.88
N LEU A 154 13.46 3.32 17.55
CA LEU A 154 12.42 3.55 18.56
C LEU A 154 12.22 2.30 19.43
N LYS A 155 11.95 2.51 20.72
CA LYS A 155 11.79 1.46 21.76
C LYS A 155 10.43 1.54 22.47
N ARG A 156 9.77 2.70 22.43
CA ARG A 156 8.45 2.93 23.06
C ARG A 156 7.63 3.89 22.22
N VAL A 157 6.56 3.40 21.61
CA VAL A 157 5.66 4.20 20.78
C VAL A 157 4.20 3.96 21.13
N VAL A 158 3.38 4.96 20.85
CA VAL A 158 1.91 4.83 20.81
C VAL A 158 1.46 5.05 19.37
N VAL A 159 0.54 4.23 18.88
CA VAL A 159 -0.01 4.38 17.53
C VAL A 159 -1.50 4.68 17.57
N MET A 160 -1.92 5.59 16.69
CA MET A 160 -3.32 6.00 16.56
C MET A 160 -4.17 5.07 15.67
N SER A 161 -3.55 4.33 14.75
CA SER A 161 -4.24 3.55 13.71
C SER A 161 -3.67 2.15 13.55
N SER A 162 -4.53 1.20 13.14
CA SER A 162 -4.11 -0.13 12.70
C SER A 162 -3.26 -0.11 11.42
N THR A 163 -3.39 0.94 10.59
CA THR A 163 -2.55 1.12 9.39
C THR A 163 -1.09 1.44 9.74
N HIS A 164 -0.82 2.12 10.88
CA HIS A 164 0.55 2.31 11.36
C HIS A 164 1.20 0.97 11.71
N ILE A 165 0.45 0.09 12.40
CA ILE A 165 0.91 -1.27 12.69
C ILE A 165 1.18 -2.02 11.38
N ALA A 166 0.26 -1.95 10.42
CA ALA A 166 0.44 -2.57 9.11
C ALA A 166 1.76 -2.11 8.47
N LEU A 167 2.05 -0.81 8.42
CA LEU A 167 3.31 -0.31 7.84
C LEU A 167 4.56 -0.65 8.69
N MET A 168 4.40 -1.00 9.96
CA MET A 168 5.49 -1.45 10.84
C MET A 168 5.81 -2.95 10.70
N GLU A 169 4.81 -3.79 10.42
CA GLU A 169 4.95 -5.26 10.35
C GLU A 169 6.00 -5.76 9.34
N PRO A 170 6.11 -5.21 8.10
CA PRO A 170 7.15 -5.62 7.16
C PRO A 170 8.57 -5.42 7.68
N LEU A 171 8.76 -4.56 8.67
CA LEU A 171 10.06 -4.23 9.27
C LEU A 171 10.35 -5.07 10.52
N ASN A 172 9.43 -5.97 10.91
CA ASN A 172 9.49 -6.69 12.17
C ASN A 172 10.17 -8.07 12.07
N ASP A 173 11.14 -8.21 11.18
CA ASP A 173 11.87 -9.46 10.90
C ASP A 173 12.61 -10.03 12.11
N ASP A 174 13.06 -9.18 13.03
CA ASP A 174 13.71 -9.53 14.31
C ASP A 174 12.79 -9.35 15.54
N GLY A 175 11.52 -9.00 15.33
CA GLY A 175 10.55 -8.73 16.40
C GLY A 175 10.70 -7.39 17.13
N SER A 176 11.75 -6.60 16.86
CA SER A 176 12.06 -5.39 17.61
C SER A 176 11.07 -4.24 17.37
N VAL A 177 10.54 -4.13 16.15
CA VAL A 177 9.66 -3.04 15.74
C VAL A 177 8.34 -3.11 16.47
N ILE A 178 7.68 -4.28 16.47
CA ILE A 178 6.40 -4.45 17.17
C ILE A 178 6.60 -4.51 18.68
N ALA A 179 7.74 -5.03 19.16
CA ALA A 179 8.08 -4.95 20.58
C ALA A 179 8.20 -3.51 21.10
N SER A 180 8.43 -2.52 20.22
CA SER A 180 8.44 -1.10 20.60
C SER A 180 7.06 -0.48 20.78
N VAL A 181 6.00 -1.10 20.25
CA VAL A 181 4.62 -0.63 20.42
C VAL A 181 4.20 -0.90 21.87
N LYS A 182 3.77 0.15 22.57
CA LYS A 182 3.32 0.08 23.98
C LYS A 182 1.90 0.52 24.18
N GLY A 183 1.35 1.29 23.24
CA GLY A 183 -0.06 1.67 23.26
C GLY A 183 -0.65 1.71 21.86
N ILE A 184 -1.92 1.31 21.74
CA ILE A 184 -2.70 1.43 20.51
C ILE A 184 -4.03 2.08 20.85
N MET A 185 -4.36 3.17 20.16
CA MET A 185 -5.72 3.71 20.23
C MET A 185 -6.68 2.72 19.54
N TRP A 186 -7.84 2.49 20.13
CA TRP A 186 -8.81 1.46 19.74
C TRP A 186 -8.26 0.02 19.78
N GLY A 187 -7.18 -0.22 20.52
CA GLY A 187 -6.47 -1.50 20.52
C GLY A 187 -7.37 -2.70 20.80
N GLY A 188 -8.27 -2.61 21.77
CA GLY A 188 -9.21 -3.68 22.13
C GLY A 188 -10.51 -3.71 21.32
N LYS A 189 -10.67 -2.82 20.32
CA LYS A 189 -11.87 -2.75 19.47
C LYS A 189 -11.63 -3.27 18.05
N TYR A 190 -10.39 -3.26 17.58
CA TYR A 190 -10.06 -3.87 16.29
C TYR A 190 -10.09 -5.40 16.39
N LYS A 191 -10.55 -6.04 15.31
CA LYS A 191 -10.20 -7.42 15.02
C LYS A 191 -8.80 -7.40 14.41
N TRP A 192 -7.80 -7.91 15.14
CA TRP A 192 -6.41 -7.92 14.69
C TRP A 192 -6.08 -9.15 13.87
N TYR A 193 -5.38 -8.92 12.76
CA TYR A 193 -4.87 -9.96 11.87
C TYR A 193 -3.37 -10.24 12.07
N PHE A 194 -2.78 -9.60 13.08
CA PHE A 194 -1.39 -9.76 13.49
C PHE A 194 -1.32 -10.46 14.86
N ASP A 195 -0.72 -11.67 14.90
CA ASP A 195 -0.69 -12.53 16.10
C ASP A 195 0.13 -11.92 17.24
N ASN A 196 1.23 -11.25 16.92
CA ASN A 196 2.06 -10.48 17.86
C ASN A 196 1.27 -9.35 18.54
N ILE A 197 0.39 -8.65 17.82
CA ILE A 197 -0.45 -7.59 18.38
C ILE A 197 -1.54 -8.17 19.29
N LYS A 198 -2.22 -9.24 18.84
CA LYS A 198 -3.22 -9.94 19.69
C LYS A 198 -2.60 -10.39 21.01
N LYS A 199 -1.47 -11.10 20.95
CA LYS A 199 -0.73 -11.57 22.13
C LYS A 199 -0.27 -10.40 23.00
N GLY A 200 0.19 -9.31 22.38
CA GLY A 200 0.64 -8.11 23.09
C GLY A 200 -0.47 -7.43 23.89
N LEU A 201 -1.68 -7.35 23.32
CA LEU A 201 -2.86 -6.83 24.01
C LEU A 201 -3.35 -7.79 25.10
N GLU A 202 -3.39 -9.10 24.82
CA GLU A 202 -3.82 -10.13 25.78
C GLU A 202 -2.91 -10.22 27.01
N ASN A 203 -1.60 -10.09 26.83
CA ASN A 203 -0.62 -10.18 27.92
C ASN A 203 -0.29 -8.81 28.56
N GLY A 204 -0.88 -7.72 28.08
CA GLY A 204 -0.70 -6.36 28.60
C GLY A 204 0.62 -5.68 28.25
N SER A 205 1.46 -6.27 27.40
CA SER A 205 2.69 -5.62 26.90
C SER A 205 2.40 -4.50 25.89
N ILE A 206 1.21 -4.53 25.28
CA ILE A 206 0.59 -3.46 24.51
C ILE A 206 -0.71 -3.07 25.22
N ILE A 207 -0.91 -1.78 25.44
CA ILE A 207 -2.07 -1.26 26.17
C ILE A 207 -3.07 -0.66 25.18
N ASP A 208 -4.36 -0.99 25.30
CA ASP A 208 -5.41 -0.19 24.67
C ASP A 208 -5.50 1.16 25.40
N VAL A 209 -5.11 2.23 24.71
CA VAL A 209 -5.11 3.58 25.28
C VAL A 209 -6.41 4.35 25.00
N GLY A 210 -7.49 3.65 24.62
CA GLY A 210 -8.82 4.23 24.41
C GLY A 210 -9.06 4.69 22.98
N SER A 211 -10.19 5.36 22.75
CA SER A 211 -10.58 5.82 21.42
C SER A 211 -9.77 7.03 20.96
N THR A 212 -9.68 7.22 19.66
CA THR A 212 -9.11 8.45 19.05
C THR A 212 -9.94 9.70 19.37
N TYR A 213 -11.23 9.57 19.65
CA TYR A 213 -12.08 10.68 20.11
C TYR A 213 -11.81 11.11 21.56
N ASN A 214 -11.43 10.17 22.43
CA ASN A 214 -11.19 10.41 23.84
C ASN A 214 -10.14 9.42 24.41
N PRO A 215 -8.87 9.57 24.03
CA PRO A 215 -7.84 8.65 24.47
C PRO A 215 -7.50 8.88 25.95
N ASN A 216 -7.06 7.82 26.62
CA ASN A 216 -6.61 7.88 27.99
C ASN A 216 -5.20 8.47 28.05
N TRP A 217 -5.13 9.79 28.14
CA TRP A 217 -3.88 10.53 28.22
C TRP A 217 -3.02 10.17 29.43
N ASN A 218 -3.61 9.74 30.55
CA ASN A 218 -2.83 9.29 31.70
C ASN A 218 -2.05 8.01 31.36
N LEU A 219 -2.67 7.06 30.65
CA LEU A 219 -1.96 5.88 30.16
C LEU A 219 -0.88 6.26 29.15
N ILE A 220 -1.17 7.14 28.20
CA ILE A 220 -0.19 7.59 27.19
C ILE A 220 1.02 8.27 27.85
N ILE A 221 0.80 9.14 28.85
CA ILE A 221 1.88 9.79 29.59
C ILE A 221 2.70 8.76 30.38
N ASN A 222 2.03 7.81 31.05
CA ASN A 222 2.70 6.77 31.83
C ASN A 222 3.56 5.82 30.96
N ILE A 223 3.17 5.58 29.70
CA ILE A 223 3.99 4.85 28.72
C ILE A 223 5.31 5.56 28.43
N SER A 224 5.37 6.90 28.60
CA SER A 224 6.51 7.74 28.25
C SER A 224 7.03 7.45 26.83
N PRO A 225 6.17 7.64 25.80
CA PRO A 225 6.52 7.31 24.43
C PRO A 225 7.57 8.28 23.89
N GLN A 226 8.47 7.75 23.04
CA GLN A 226 9.34 8.58 22.22
C GLN A 226 8.53 9.32 21.15
N VAL A 227 7.51 8.66 20.61
CA VAL A 227 6.64 9.14 19.53
C VAL A 227 5.22 8.63 19.73
N VAL A 228 4.25 9.50 19.46
CA VAL A 228 2.85 9.14 19.16
C VAL A 228 2.63 9.27 17.65
N PHE A 229 2.46 8.15 16.94
CA PHE A 229 2.13 8.17 15.52
C PHE A 229 0.65 8.49 15.34
N VAL A 230 0.35 9.50 14.54
CA VAL A 230 -1.00 10.06 14.31
C VAL A 230 -1.26 10.19 12.83
N TYR A 231 -2.52 10.09 12.40
CA TYR A 231 -2.91 10.62 11.10
C TYR A 231 -3.42 12.05 11.28
N PRO A 232 -3.07 13.02 10.41
CA PRO A 232 -3.61 14.38 10.48
C PRO A 232 -5.06 14.42 9.98
N GLY A 233 -5.80 15.49 10.26
CA GLY A 233 -7.21 15.64 9.90
C GLY A 233 -8.17 14.84 10.81
N TYR A 234 -9.47 15.06 10.63
CA TYR A 234 -10.53 14.44 11.44
C TYR A 234 -10.32 14.66 12.95
N ASP A 235 -10.25 13.59 13.73
CA ASP A 235 -9.92 13.58 15.15
C ASP A 235 -8.42 13.62 15.43
N GLY A 236 -7.59 13.33 14.42
CA GLY A 236 -6.13 13.44 14.47
C GLY A 236 -5.61 14.84 14.82
N ASP A 237 -6.24 15.89 14.31
CA ASP A 237 -5.87 17.28 14.61
C ASP A 237 -5.99 17.58 16.11
N LYS A 238 -7.02 17.02 16.78
CA LYS A 238 -7.20 17.16 18.23
C LYS A 238 -6.15 16.39 19.01
N ILE A 239 -5.72 15.22 18.50
CA ILE A 239 -4.62 14.46 19.09
C ILE A 239 -3.31 15.25 18.97
N ILE A 240 -3.01 15.80 17.80
CA ILE A 240 -1.84 16.65 17.55
C ILE A 240 -1.82 17.85 18.51
N GLU A 241 -2.92 18.59 18.60
CA GLU A 241 -3.06 19.73 19.51
C GLU A 241 -2.78 19.33 20.97
N LYS A 242 -3.31 18.17 21.38
CA LYS A 242 -3.13 17.67 22.74
C LYS A 242 -1.71 17.16 23.00
N CYS A 243 -1.06 16.50 22.04
CA CYS A 243 0.35 16.14 22.10
C CYS A 243 1.22 17.40 22.33
N ASN A 244 0.98 18.48 21.58
CA ASN A 244 1.69 19.74 21.76
C ASN A 244 1.49 20.32 23.17
N LYS A 245 0.24 20.38 23.68
CA LYS A 245 -0.06 20.85 25.05
C LYS A 245 0.62 20.04 26.14
N LEU A 246 0.82 18.73 25.92
CA LEU A 246 1.46 17.82 26.85
C LEU A 246 2.97 17.67 26.63
N ASN A 247 3.55 18.42 25.68
CA ASN A 247 4.93 18.28 25.26
C ASN A 247 5.33 16.84 24.86
N LEU A 248 4.39 16.11 24.23
CA LEU A 248 4.64 14.82 23.60
C LEU A 248 5.05 15.02 22.15
N THR A 249 6.02 14.23 21.67
CA THR A 249 6.38 14.21 20.26
C THR A 249 5.38 13.35 19.49
N TYR A 250 4.78 13.93 18.45
CA TYR A 250 3.96 13.20 17.48
C TYR A 250 4.73 13.05 16.17
N VAL A 251 4.30 12.11 15.34
CA VAL A 251 4.72 11.98 13.93
C VAL A 251 3.47 11.77 13.10
N ALA A 252 3.25 12.63 12.10
CA ALA A 252 2.06 12.58 11.25
C ALA A 252 2.26 11.69 10.01
N ASP A 253 1.45 10.64 9.93
CA ASP A 253 1.31 9.72 8.80
C ASP A 253 0.08 10.09 7.97
N ALA A 254 0.28 10.50 6.72
CA ALA A 254 -0.80 10.87 5.80
C ALA A 254 -0.92 9.91 4.61
N GLU A 255 -0.57 8.63 4.80
CA GLU A 255 -0.65 7.61 3.75
C GLU A 255 -2.04 7.59 3.07
N TYR A 256 -3.13 7.80 3.83
CA TYR A 256 -4.49 7.80 3.30
C TYR A 256 -4.81 8.95 2.32
N LEU A 257 -3.97 10.00 2.28
CA LEU A 257 -4.08 11.13 1.34
C LEU A 257 -3.23 10.97 0.09
N GLU A 258 -2.47 9.88 -0.03
CA GLU A 258 -1.67 9.61 -1.22
C GLU A 258 -2.53 9.35 -2.47
N ASN A 259 -1.90 9.54 -3.63
CA ASN A 259 -2.57 9.47 -4.93
C ASN A 259 -2.42 8.12 -5.64
N SER A 260 -1.79 7.12 -5.02
CA SER A 260 -1.68 5.77 -5.56
C SER A 260 -1.53 4.75 -4.44
N TYR A 261 -1.94 3.51 -4.68
CA TYR A 261 -1.74 2.44 -3.70
C TYR A 261 -0.24 2.20 -3.39
N LEU A 262 0.64 2.31 -4.39
CA LEU A 262 2.09 2.21 -4.18
C LEU A 262 2.60 3.33 -3.27
N ALA A 263 2.12 4.57 -3.46
CA ALA A 263 2.47 5.69 -2.61
C ALA A 263 2.08 5.44 -1.14
N ARG A 264 0.88 4.90 -0.88
CA ARG A 264 0.46 4.49 0.49
C ARG A 264 1.44 3.51 1.11
N CYS A 265 1.75 2.45 0.37
CA CYS A 265 2.63 1.39 0.83
C CYS A 265 4.07 1.87 1.09
N GLU A 266 4.52 2.88 0.33
CA GLU A 266 5.88 3.42 0.46
C GLU A 266 6.13 4.13 1.79
N TRP A 267 5.08 4.50 2.54
CA TRP A 267 5.20 5.01 3.90
C TRP A 267 5.88 4.02 4.87
N VAL A 268 6.00 2.73 4.51
CA VAL A 268 6.89 1.77 5.19
C VAL A 268 8.32 2.32 5.35
N LYS A 269 8.80 3.12 4.38
CA LYS A 269 10.13 3.73 4.41
C LYS A 269 10.27 4.82 5.48
N MET A 270 9.18 5.50 5.85
CA MET A 270 9.16 6.41 7.00
C MET A 270 9.43 5.62 8.29
N PHE A 271 8.67 4.55 8.51
CA PHE A 271 8.89 3.70 9.68
C PHE A 271 10.29 3.09 9.67
N ALA A 272 10.79 2.66 8.52
CA ALA A 272 12.16 2.15 8.37
C ALA A 272 13.22 3.16 8.83
N ALA A 273 13.03 4.45 8.53
CA ALA A 273 13.92 5.51 9.00
C ALA A 273 13.99 5.59 10.54
N PHE A 274 12.85 5.37 11.22
CA PHE A 274 12.75 5.35 12.68
C PHE A 274 13.32 4.08 13.34
N TYR A 275 13.55 3.01 12.58
CA TYR A 275 14.07 1.74 13.08
C TYR A 275 15.43 1.33 12.51
N ASN A 276 16.01 2.12 11.60
CA ASN A 276 17.24 1.79 10.85
C ASN A 276 17.10 0.49 10.04
N LYS A 277 15.98 0.35 9.31
CA LYS A 277 15.63 -0.84 8.52
C LYS A 277 15.39 -0.52 7.04
N GLU A 278 16.17 0.41 6.48
CA GLU A 278 16.08 0.83 5.06
C GLU A 278 16.21 -0.33 4.08
N ASP A 279 17.11 -1.28 4.36
CA ASP A 279 17.34 -2.48 3.56
C ASP A 279 16.13 -3.40 3.53
N VAL A 280 15.52 -3.66 4.70
CA VAL A 280 14.29 -4.45 4.83
C VAL A 280 13.14 -3.76 4.08
N ALA A 281 12.99 -2.45 4.26
CA ALA A 281 11.97 -1.67 3.57
C ALA A 281 12.16 -1.66 2.06
N SER A 282 13.40 -1.51 1.58
CA SER A 282 13.76 -1.52 0.16
C SER A 282 13.37 -2.84 -0.50
N LYS A 283 13.73 -3.97 0.13
CA LYS A 283 13.39 -5.31 -0.37
C LYS A 283 11.89 -5.57 -0.37
N TYR A 284 11.21 -5.21 0.73
CA TYR A 284 9.77 -5.33 0.83
C TYR A 284 9.05 -4.52 -0.26
N PHE A 285 9.43 -3.25 -0.43
CA PHE A 285 8.78 -2.36 -1.38
C PHE A 285 9.06 -2.77 -2.83
N THR A 286 10.29 -3.21 -3.14
CA THR A 286 10.65 -3.74 -4.46
C THR A 286 9.76 -4.92 -4.87
N ARG A 287 9.42 -5.81 -3.92
CA ARG A 287 8.47 -6.90 -4.17
C ARG A 287 7.09 -6.37 -4.55
N ILE A 288 6.55 -5.44 -3.77
CA ILE A 288 5.24 -4.82 -4.00
C ILE A 288 5.21 -4.13 -5.37
N GLU A 289 6.21 -3.30 -5.66
CA GLU A 289 6.32 -2.53 -6.90
C GLU A 289 6.37 -3.43 -8.13
N LYS A 290 7.27 -4.43 -8.15
CA LYS A 290 7.40 -5.35 -9.29
C LYS A 290 6.12 -6.14 -9.55
N ASN A 291 5.43 -6.58 -8.49
CA ASN A 291 4.17 -7.30 -8.60
C ASN A 291 3.03 -6.40 -9.08
N ALA A 292 2.92 -5.16 -8.58
CA ALA A 292 1.96 -4.18 -9.07
C ALA A 292 2.18 -3.88 -10.57
N LEU A 293 3.43 -3.71 -11.00
CA LEU A 293 3.74 -3.52 -12.43
C LEU A 293 3.40 -4.76 -13.26
N ASN A 294 3.52 -5.97 -12.71
CA ASN A 294 3.06 -7.17 -13.40
C ASN A 294 1.54 -7.16 -13.66
N VAL A 295 0.74 -6.64 -12.73
CA VAL A 295 -0.71 -6.41 -12.96
C VAL A 295 -0.92 -5.50 -14.17
N LYS A 296 -0.17 -4.38 -14.24
CA LYS A 296 -0.22 -3.44 -15.37
C LYS A 296 0.19 -4.10 -16.71
N ARG A 297 1.20 -4.98 -16.70
CA ARG A 297 1.59 -5.75 -17.90
C ARG A 297 0.50 -6.69 -18.39
N VAL A 298 -0.22 -7.36 -17.48
CA VAL A 298 -1.37 -8.21 -17.86
C VAL A 298 -2.47 -7.35 -18.52
N LEU A 299 -2.73 -6.17 -17.95
CA LEU A 299 -3.74 -5.23 -18.43
C LEU A 299 -3.38 -4.53 -19.74
N SER A 300 -2.11 -4.53 -20.18
CA SER A 300 -1.68 -3.98 -21.49
C SER A 300 -2.48 -4.54 -22.68
N LYS A 301 -3.08 -5.72 -22.50
CA LYS A 301 -3.92 -6.40 -23.50
C LYS A 301 -5.37 -5.92 -23.51
N SER A 302 -5.82 -5.20 -22.48
CA SER A 302 -7.18 -4.72 -22.36
C SER A 302 -7.44 -3.53 -23.26
N LYS A 303 -8.58 -3.53 -23.96
CA LYS A 303 -9.06 -2.40 -24.75
C LYS A 303 -10.32 -1.75 -24.17
N ASN A 304 -10.99 -2.46 -23.27
CA ASN A 304 -12.22 -1.98 -22.65
C ASN A 304 -11.88 -1.29 -21.33
N ARG A 305 -12.70 -0.33 -20.92
CA ARG A 305 -12.58 0.34 -19.62
C ARG A 305 -13.92 0.30 -18.90
N PRO A 306 -14.20 -0.76 -18.10
CA PRO A 306 -15.45 -0.87 -17.36
C PRO A 306 -15.69 0.34 -16.47
N LEU A 307 -16.93 0.82 -16.40
CA LEU A 307 -17.31 1.96 -15.56
C LEU A 307 -17.43 1.48 -14.11
N VAL A 308 -16.64 2.07 -13.21
CA VAL A 308 -16.56 1.68 -11.81
C VAL A 308 -17.14 2.77 -10.90
N ALA A 309 -18.13 2.39 -10.10
CA ALA A 309 -18.57 3.16 -8.95
C ALA A 309 -17.84 2.68 -7.69
N TRP A 310 -17.39 3.62 -6.88
CA TRP A 310 -16.82 3.34 -5.57
C TRP A 310 -17.40 4.33 -4.58
N GLY A 311 -18.05 3.84 -3.53
CA GLY A 311 -18.65 4.69 -2.53
C GLY A 311 -19.72 3.99 -1.71
N ARG A 312 -20.06 4.62 -0.59
CA ARG A 312 -21.09 4.16 0.31
C ARG A 312 -21.86 5.35 0.89
N ASN A 313 -23.18 5.21 0.97
CA ASN A 313 -24.02 6.12 1.71
C ASN A 313 -23.90 5.86 3.23
N TYR A 314 -23.71 6.94 3.97
CA TYR A 314 -23.66 6.98 5.42
C TYR A 314 -24.61 8.08 5.90
N PRO A 315 -25.93 7.83 5.98
CA PRO A 315 -26.91 8.83 6.39
C PRO A 315 -26.60 9.48 7.74
N SER A 316 -26.10 8.70 8.70
CA SER A 316 -25.67 9.16 10.02
C SER A 316 -24.47 10.13 9.99
N PHE A 317 -23.71 10.14 8.89
CA PHE A 317 -22.58 11.02 8.64
C PHE A 317 -22.85 12.02 7.49
N GLY A 318 -24.12 12.24 7.17
CA GLY A 318 -24.56 13.36 6.33
C GLY A 318 -24.52 13.12 4.83
N GLY A 319 -24.21 11.92 4.33
CA GLY A 319 -24.31 11.63 2.90
C GLY A 319 -23.50 10.45 2.41
N THR A 320 -23.29 10.42 1.10
CA THR A 320 -22.53 9.41 0.38
C THR A 320 -21.09 9.85 0.18
N TYR A 321 -20.18 9.02 0.66
CA TYR A 321 -18.75 9.26 0.56
C TYR A 321 -18.18 8.54 -0.65
N VAL A 322 -17.59 9.31 -1.55
CA VAL A 322 -16.93 8.82 -2.77
C VAL A 322 -15.49 9.33 -2.84
N PRO A 323 -14.54 8.52 -3.33
CA PRO A 323 -13.18 9.00 -3.57
C PRO A 323 -13.13 10.19 -4.54
N LYS A 324 -12.25 11.16 -4.26
CA LYS A 324 -11.97 12.24 -5.21
C LYS A 324 -11.02 11.77 -6.33
N ALA A 325 -10.97 12.50 -7.43
CA ALA A 325 -10.32 12.11 -8.68
C ALA A 325 -8.80 11.88 -8.59
N GLN A 326 -8.10 12.49 -7.62
CA GLN A 326 -6.68 12.28 -7.38
C GLN A 326 -6.40 11.36 -6.17
N SER A 327 -7.42 10.74 -5.58
CA SER A 327 -7.23 9.74 -4.51
C SER A 327 -6.59 8.45 -5.03
N TYR A 328 -5.91 7.73 -4.15
CA TYR A 328 -5.35 6.41 -4.47
C TYR A 328 -6.39 5.42 -5.01
N VAL A 329 -7.66 5.53 -4.60
CA VAL A 329 -8.74 4.64 -5.09
C VAL A 329 -9.07 4.96 -6.54
N ALA A 330 -9.33 6.22 -6.87
CA ALA A 330 -9.63 6.64 -8.24
C ALA A 330 -8.46 6.31 -9.18
N LYS A 331 -7.22 6.58 -8.75
CA LYS A 331 -6.01 6.24 -9.50
C LYS A 331 -5.72 4.75 -9.57
N GLY A 332 -6.09 3.98 -8.55
CA GLY A 332 -6.04 2.52 -8.59
C GLY A 332 -7.01 1.93 -9.60
N ILE A 333 -8.23 2.46 -9.70
CA ILE A 333 -9.20 2.06 -10.73
C ILE A 333 -8.63 2.36 -12.13
N GLU A 334 -8.07 3.57 -12.33
CA GLU A 334 -7.43 3.93 -13.61
C GLU A 334 -6.23 3.04 -13.94
N PHE A 335 -5.38 2.76 -12.95
CA PHE A 335 -4.23 1.86 -13.05
C PHE A 335 -4.66 0.45 -13.45
N CYS A 336 -5.77 -0.03 -12.90
CA CYS A 336 -6.35 -1.33 -13.21
C CYS A 336 -7.23 -1.34 -14.47
N GLY A 337 -7.19 -0.29 -15.30
CA GLY A 337 -7.89 -0.23 -16.58
C GLY A 337 -9.37 0.17 -16.52
N GLY A 338 -9.92 0.52 -15.36
CA GLY A 338 -11.32 0.98 -15.22
C GLY A 338 -11.53 2.48 -15.52
N ASP A 339 -12.76 2.87 -15.83
CA ASP A 339 -13.18 4.29 -15.88
C ASP A 339 -13.87 4.64 -14.56
N TYR A 340 -13.27 5.52 -13.76
CA TYR A 340 -13.85 5.93 -12.48
C TYR A 340 -14.95 6.98 -12.69
N ILE A 341 -16.11 6.72 -12.11
CA ILE A 341 -17.30 7.52 -12.44
C ILE A 341 -17.24 8.96 -11.91
N PHE A 342 -16.57 9.25 -10.78
CA PHE A 342 -16.50 10.58 -10.14
C PHE A 342 -15.19 11.35 -10.44
N LYS A 343 -14.70 11.29 -11.67
CA LYS A 343 -13.46 11.96 -12.12
C LYS A 343 -13.52 13.49 -12.15
N ASP A 344 -14.72 14.06 -12.02
CA ASP A 344 -15.01 15.49 -11.96
C ASP A 344 -14.83 16.10 -10.57
N LEU A 345 -14.70 15.29 -9.51
CA LEU A 345 -14.53 15.78 -8.13
C LEU A 345 -13.04 15.93 -7.78
N PRO A 346 -12.45 17.15 -7.74
CA PRO A 346 -11.02 17.32 -7.57
C PRO A 346 -10.55 17.08 -6.12
N GLY A 347 -9.29 16.68 -5.99
CA GLY A 347 -8.54 16.45 -4.76
C GLY A 347 -8.23 14.99 -4.47
N THR A 348 -7.58 14.77 -3.34
CA THR A 348 -7.38 13.45 -2.72
C THR A 348 -8.37 13.24 -1.56
N GLY A 349 -8.40 12.04 -0.99
CA GLY A 349 -9.37 11.63 0.04
C GLY A 349 -10.77 11.47 -0.55
N SER A 350 -11.79 11.75 0.27
CA SER A 350 -13.20 11.56 -0.08
C SER A 350 -13.95 12.89 -0.23
N ALA A 351 -14.97 12.89 -1.08
CA ALA A 351 -16.03 13.91 -1.14
C ALA A 351 -17.31 13.33 -0.53
N CYS A 352 -18.11 14.20 0.10
CA CYS A 352 -19.46 13.86 0.56
C CYS A 352 -20.46 14.47 -0.43
N ILE A 353 -21.32 13.63 -1.01
CA ILE A 353 -22.40 14.00 -1.94
C ILE A 353 -23.74 13.44 -1.45
N ASP A 354 -24.86 13.92 -1.96
CA ASP A 354 -26.16 13.32 -1.68
C ASP A 354 -26.29 11.94 -2.35
N TYR A 355 -27.15 11.09 -1.77
CA TYR A 355 -27.35 9.73 -2.26
C TYR A 355 -27.99 9.71 -3.64
N GLU A 356 -28.89 10.64 -3.94
CA GLU A 356 -29.59 10.73 -5.22
C GLU A 356 -28.60 10.98 -6.36
N THR A 357 -27.64 11.89 -6.17
CA THR A 357 -26.53 12.15 -7.10
C THR A 357 -25.64 10.92 -7.26
N PHE A 358 -25.32 10.22 -6.16
CA PHE A 358 -24.58 8.97 -6.24
C PHE A 358 -25.35 7.92 -7.06
N ALA A 359 -26.62 7.69 -6.73
CA ALA A 359 -27.47 6.68 -7.32
C ALA A 359 -27.69 6.91 -8.81
N GLU A 360 -27.96 8.16 -9.21
CA GLU A 360 -28.17 8.52 -10.61
C GLU A 360 -26.95 8.22 -11.48
N ARG A 361 -25.75 8.42 -10.94
CA ARG A 361 -24.49 8.11 -11.63
C ARG A 361 -24.20 6.60 -11.57
N ALA A 362 -24.23 6.02 -10.37
CA ALA A 362 -23.84 4.63 -10.13
C ALA A 362 -24.80 3.60 -10.74
N LYS A 363 -26.07 3.94 -11.02
CA LYS A 363 -27.05 2.98 -11.58
C LYS A 363 -26.60 2.29 -12.86
N ASN A 364 -25.75 2.95 -13.65
CA ASN A 364 -25.23 2.43 -14.93
C ASN A 364 -23.82 1.84 -14.82
N ALA A 365 -23.18 1.89 -13.67
CA ALA A 365 -21.82 1.35 -13.48
C ALA A 365 -21.80 -0.18 -13.70
N ASP A 366 -20.73 -0.66 -14.34
CA ASP A 366 -20.48 -2.09 -14.56
C ASP A 366 -20.13 -2.80 -13.25
N ILE A 367 -19.49 -2.07 -12.34
CA ILE A 367 -18.96 -2.55 -11.07
C ILE A 367 -19.28 -1.49 -10.01
N TRP A 368 -19.67 -1.95 -8.82
CA TRP A 368 -19.79 -1.10 -7.64
C TRP A 368 -19.00 -1.71 -6.48
N VAL A 369 -18.03 -0.97 -5.96
CA VAL A 369 -17.30 -1.30 -4.74
C VAL A 369 -17.81 -0.46 -3.57
N VAL A 370 -18.20 -1.12 -2.50
CA VAL A 370 -18.63 -0.53 -1.23
C VAL A 370 -17.42 -0.57 -0.27
N PRO A 371 -16.84 0.59 0.14
CA PRO A 371 -15.65 0.63 1.01
C PRO A 371 -15.98 0.30 2.46
N SER A 372 -16.36 -0.95 2.69
CA SER A 372 -16.71 -1.47 4.00
C SER A 372 -16.71 -2.98 3.97
N SER A 373 -16.50 -3.61 5.12
CA SER A 373 -16.73 -5.04 5.27
C SER A 373 -18.16 -5.33 5.72
N THR A 374 -18.59 -6.59 5.58
CA THR A 374 -19.96 -7.01 5.93
C THR A 374 -20.32 -6.78 7.40
N ALA A 375 -19.31 -6.69 8.28
CA ALA A 375 -19.49 -6.30 9.68
C ALA A 375 -20.17 -4.94 9.87
N TRP A 376 -20.05 -4.04 8.88
CA TRP A 376 -20.54 -2.66 8.93
C TRP A 376 -21.61 -2.34 7.87
N LEU A 377 -22.15 -3.37 7.22
CA LEU A 377 -23.13 -3.26 6.13
C LEU A 377 -24.52 -3.80 6.48
N SER A 378 -24.82 -4.02 7.77
CA SER A 378 -26.14 -4.48 8.21
C SER A 378 -27.30 -3.56 7.80
N THR A 379 -27.03 -2.27 7.62
CA THR A 379 -27.99 -1.23 7.17
C THR A 379 -27.91 -0.93 5.67
N PHE A 380 -27.18 -1.73 4.88
CA PHE A 380 -26.90 -1.41 3.48
C PHE A 380 -28.17 -1.16 2.65
N LYS A 381 -29.23 -1.95 2.88
CA LYS A 381 -30.48 -1.86 2.10
C LYS A 381 -31.22 -0.56 2.38
N GLU A 382 -31.23 -0.14 3.63
CA GLU A 382 -31.83 1.09 4.12
C GLU A 382 -31.01 2.30 3.66
N ASP A 383 -29.68 2.19 3.71
CA ASP A 383 -28.74 3.24 3.30
C ASP A 383 -28.74 3.45 1.77
N HIS A 384 -29.13 2.46 0.97
CA HIS A 384 -29.06 2.53 -0.50
C HIS A 384 -30.41 2.16 -1.16
N PRO A 385 -31.49 2.93 -0.96
CA PRO A 385 -32.79 2.62 -1.55
C PRO A 385 -32.70 2.55 -3.09
N GLY A 386 -33.33 1.54 -3.68
CA GLY A 386 -33.31 1.33 -5.14
C GLY A 386 -32.07 0.62 -5.68
N TYR A 387 -31.11 0.20 -4.84
CA TYR A 387 -29.88 -0.49 -5.27
C TYR A 387 -30.12 -1.69 -6.21
N LYS A 388 -31.22 -2.43 -6.03
CA LYS A 388 -31.60 -3.58 -6.89
C LYS A 388 -31.76 -3.21 -8.36
N SER A 389 -31.97 -1.93 -8.68
CA SER A 389 -32.09 -1.45 -10.05
C SER A 389 -30.74 -1.26 -10.76
N PHE A 390 -29.64 -1.15 -10.00
CA PHE A 390 -28.32 -0.81 -10.52
C PHE A 390 -27.75 -1.96 -11.35
N LYS A 391 -27.08 -1.63 -12.46
CA LYS A 391 -26.47 -2.59 -13.39
C LYS A 391 -25.49 -3.53 -12.69
N ALA A 392 -24.59 -2.98 -11.87
CA ALA A 392 -23.63 -3.77 -11.09
C ALA A 392 -24.32 -4.82 -10.20
N VAL A 393 -25.42 -4.45 -9.53
CA VAL A 393 -26.16 -5.36 -8.64
C VAL A 393 -26.86 -6.46 -9.44
N LYS A 394 -27.57 -6.10 -10.51
CA LYS A 394 -28.25 -7.07 -11.40
C LYS A 394 -27.30 -8.09 -12.02
N ASN A 395 -26.05 -7.69 -12.26
CA ASN A 395 -25.03 -8.54 -12.88
C ASN A 395 -24.13 -9.27 -11.87
N GLY A 396 -24.40 -9.18 -10.56
CA GLY A 396 -23.57 -9.83 -9.53
C GLY A 396 -22.15 -9.25 -9.44
N ARG A 397 -22.02 -7.95 -9.69
CA ARG A 397 -20.78 -7.15 -9.72
C ARG A 397 -20.78 -6.05 -8.65
N LEU A 398 -21.45 -6.33 -7.54
CA LEU A 398 -21.37 -5.56 -6.29
C LEU A 398 -20.32 -6.21 -5.40
N PHE A 399 -19.36 -5.42 -4.94
CA PHE A 399 -18.24 -5.88 -4.12
C PHE A 399 -18.13 -5.06 -2.84
N CYS A 400 -17.58 -5.68 -1.80
CA CYS A 400 -17.21 -5.03 -0.55
C CYS A 400 -15.77 -5.39 -0.16
N GLU A 401 -15.21 -4.70 0.82
CA GLU A 401 -13.87 -4.98 1.32
C GLU A 401 -13.88 -6.19 2.26
N SER A 402 -12.79 -6.95 2.30
CA SER A 402 -12.57 -7.96 3.34
C SER A 402 -12.35 -7.29 4.71
N ASP A 403 -12.61 -8.03 5.80
CA ASP A 403 -12.43 -7.49 7.15
C ASP A 403 -10.96 -7.09 7.46
N ASP A 404 -9.99 -7.69 6.79
CA ASP A 404 -8.56 -7.46 6.97
C ASP A 404 -7.97 -6.44 5.98
N TYR A 405 -8.78 -5.84 5.11
CA TYR A 405 -8.35 -4.93 4.05
C TYR A 405 -7.40 -3.81 4.51
N TYR A 406 -7.77 -3.09 5.58
CA TYR A 406 -6.96 -1.97 6.07
C TYR A 406 -5.68 -2.39 6.80
N GLN A 407 -5.57 -3.66 7.24
CA GLN A 407 -4.38 -4.20 7.90
C GLN A 407 -3.50 -4.96 6.90
N LEU A 408 -4.02 -6.04 6.32
CA LEU A 408 -3.26 -6.90 5.41
C LEU A 408 -3.25 -6.37 3.97
N GLY A 409 -4.30 -5.69 3.52
CA GLY A 409 -4.34 -5.13 2.17
C GLY A 409 -3.33 -4.01 1.96
N LEU A 410 -3.08 -3.17 2.97
CA LEU A 410 -2.05 -2.13 2.90
C LEU A 410 -0.65 -2.73 2.68
N ILE A 411 -0.32 -3.83 3.38
CA ILE A 411 0.99 -4.50 3.23
C ILE A 411 1.07 -5.48 2.05
N ASN A 412 -0.06 -5.79 1.44
CA ASN A 412 -0.17 -6.61 0.23
C ASN A 412 -0.83 -5.79 -0.87
N THR A 413 -0.38 -4.55 -1.02
CA THR A 413 -0.90 -3.59 -2.00
C THR A 413 -0.87 -4.15 -3.42
N ASP A 414 0.14 -4.94 -3.75
CA ASP A 414 0.24 -5.67 -5.01
C ASP A 414 -0.96 -6.61 -5.24
N GLN A 415 -1.36 -7.36 -4.22
CA GLN A 415 -2.53 -8.24 -4.27
C GLN A 415 -3.85 -7.47 -4.28
N VAL A 416 -3.94 -6.33 -3.59
CA VAL A 416 -5.12 -5.44 -3.68
C VAL A 416 -5.30 -4.94 -5.11
N LEU A 417 -4.23 -4.51 -5.76
CA LEU A 417 -4.27 -4.10 -7.17
C LEU A 417 -4.61 -5.27 -8.10
N GLU A 418 -4.08 -6.47 -7.82
CA GLU A 418 -4.40 -7.68 -8.58
C GLU A 418 -5.88 -8.07 -8.43
N ASP A 419 -6.45 -7.99 -7.22
CA ASP A 419 -7.87 -8.23 -6.99
C ASP A 419 -8.74 -7.17 -7.66
N LEU A 420 -8.35 -5.88 -7.57
CA LEU A 420 -9.05 -4.80 -8.26
C LEU A 420 -9.04 -5.03 -9.77
N ALA A 421 -7.89 -5.40 -10.34
CA ALA A 421 -7.78 -5.76 -11.76
C ALA A 421 -8.61 -7.00 -12.11
N THR A 422 -8.68 -7.99 -11.23
CA THR A 422 -9.50 -9.21 -11.39
C THR A 422 -10.99 -8.89 -11.42
N ILE A 423 -11.48 -8.05 -10.50
CA ILE A 423 -12.88 -7.65 -10.52
C ILE A 423 -13.16 -6.71 -11.69
N ILE A 424 -12.20 -5.92 -12.20
CA ILE A 424 -12.44 -5.05 -13.36
C ILE A 424 -12.42 -5.86 -14.67
N HIS A 425 -11.42 -6.70 -14.86
CA HIS A 425 -11.12 -7.45 -16.08
C HIS A 425 -11.08 -8.97 -15.85
N PRO A 426 -12.19 -9.61 -15.43
CA PRO A 426 -12.17 -11.05 -15.12
C PRO A 426 -11.69 -11.92 -16.29
N GLU A 427 -11.89 -11.48 -17.53
CA GLU A 427 -11.43 -12.16 -18.74
C GLU A 427 -9.91 -12.31 -18.85
N LEU A 428 -9.15 -11.43 -18.19
CA LEU A 428 -7.68 -11.44 -18.16
C LEU A 428 -7.10 -12.21 -16.97
N PHE A 429 -7.93 -12.52 -15.97
CA PHE A 429 -7.53 -13.15 -14.71
C PHE A 429 -8.29 -14.46 -14.45
N LYS A 430 -8.73 -15.16 -15.51
CA LYS A 430 -9.54 -16.39 -15.39
C LYS A 430 -8.97 -17.41 -14.41
N GLY A 431 -9.84 -17.90 -13.52
CA GLY A 431 -9.50 -18.86 -12.47
C GLY A 431 -8.88 -18.23 -11.22
N ARG A 432 -8.55 -16.93 -11.22
CA ARG A 432 -8.08 -16.23 -10.03
C ARG A 432 -9.24 -15.94 -9.09
N THR A 433 -9.03 -16.18 -7.80
CA THR A 433 -9.96 -15.88 -6.71
C THR A 433 -9.45 -14.68 -5.92
N THR A 434 -10.32 -13.71 -5.65
CA THR A 434 -9.99 -12.51 -4.87
C THR A 434 -9.99 -12.77 -3.36
N HIS A 435 -9.23 -11.97 -2.62
CA HIS A 435 -9.20 -11.97 -1.15
C HIS A 435 -9.73 -10.66 -0.56
N TYR A 436 -9.29 -9.52 -1.09
CA TYR A 436 -9.54 -8.18 -0.55
C TYR A 436 -10.85 -7.55 -1.03
N PHE A 437 -11.29 -7.90 -2.24
CA PHE A 437 -12.59 -7.49 -2.78
C PHE A 437 -13.51 -8.69 -2.90
N LEU A 438 -14.50 -8.76 -2.01
CA LEU A 438 -15.44 -9.87 -1.92
C LEU A 438 -16.72 -9.51 -2.67
N ARG A 439 -17.30 -10.47 -3.40
CA ARG A 439 -18.64 -10.29 -3.98
C ARG A 439 -19.65 -10.19 -2.84
N TYR A 440 -20.42 -9.12 -2.81
CA TYR A 440 -21.35 -8.81 -1.72
C TYR A 440 -22.80 -9.15 -2.11
N TYR A 441 -23.51 -9.77 -1.17
CA TYR A 441 -24.90 -10.18 -1.27
C TYR A 441 -25.76 -9.41 -0.24
N PRO A 442 -26.42 -8.32 -0.65
CA PRO A 442 -27.18 -7.47 0.28
C PRO A 442 -28.38 -8.14 0.95
N ASP A 443 -28.99 -9.16 0.31
CA ASP A 443 -30.22 -9.76 0.82
C ASP A 443 -30.01 -10.50 2.16
N ASN A 444 -28.84 -11.12 2.33
CA ASN A 444 -28.44 -11.86 3.54
C ASN A 444 -27.22 -11.25 4.26
N ASN A 445 -26.72 -10.10 3.80
CA ASN A 445 -25.52 -9.42 4.32
C ASN A 445 -24.28 -10.33 4.38
N THR A 446 -24.06 -11.15 3.36
CA THR A 446 -22.86 -11.99 3.24
C THR A 446 -21.97 -11.53 2.10
N ALA A 447 -20.69 -11.90 2.15
CA ALA A 447 -19.78 -11.70 1.04
C ALA A 447 -18.86 -12.92 0.88
N GLU A 448 -18.44 -13.19 -0.33
CA GLU A 448 -17.56 -14.31 -0.64
C GLU A 448 -16.45 -13.92 -1.63
N PRO A 449 -15.30 -14.62 -1.60
CA PRO A 449 -14.26 -14.49 -2.63
C PRO A 449 -14.82 -14.60 -4.05
N TYR A 450 -14.46 -13.67 -4.93
CA TYR A 450 -14.88 -13.70 -6.33
C TYR A 450 -13.84 -14.44 -7.18
N THR A 451 -14.28 -15.47 -7.90
CA THR A 451 -13.43 -16.16 -8.88
C THR A 451 -13.77 -15.69 -10.29
N ALA A 452 -12.78 -15.15 -10.99
CA ALA A 452 -12.91 -14.70 -12.37
C ALA A 452 -13.20 -15.89 -13.32
N GLN A 453 -14.24 -15.75 -14.14
CA GLN A 453 -14.79 -16.80 -15.02
C GLN A 453 -14.31 -16.63 -16.47
#